data_AF-A0A7K4VS31-F1
#
_entry.id   AF-A0A7K4VS31-F1
#
_cell.length_a   1.000
_cell.length_b   1.000
_cell.length_c   1.000
_cell.angle_alpha   90.00
_cell.angle_beta   90.00
_cell.angle_gamma   90.00
#
_symmetry.space_group_name_H-M   'P 1'
#
loop_
_entity.id
_entity.type
_entity.pdbx_description
1 polymer ?
#
loop_
_entity_poly.entity_id
_entity_poly.type
_entity_poly.pdbx_seq_one_letter_code
_entity_poly.pdbx_strand_id
1 'polypeptide(L)'
;PPEGKAQEALQERYRPGSLLGRGGFGTVFAATRLSDGAPVAIKSVPRNRVRHWGELPDGTSAPLEIVMLAKVSTGFPGVVQLLEWLELPNDILMVLERP
;
A
#
# COMPACT_ATOMS: atom_id res chain seq x y z
N PRO A 1 0.60 8.75 14.27
CA PRO A 1 1.23 7.67 15.08
C PRO A 1 2.76 7.79 15.05
N PRO A 2 3.50 7.51 16.14
CA PRO A 2 4.94 7.37 16.03
C PRO A 2 5.25 6.20 15.08
N GLU A 3 6.20 6.39 14.16
CA GLU A 3 6.52 5.46 13.05
C GLU A 3 6.61 4.00 13.50
N GLY A 4 7.19 3.77 14.68
CA GLY A 4 7.34 2.43 15.26
C GLY A 4 6.03 1.66 15.41
N LYS A 5 4.94 2.29 15.88
CA LYS A 5 3.67 1.58 16.11
C LYS A 5 2.98 1.12 14.83
N ALA A 6 3.07 1.92 13.77
CA ALA A 6 2.44 1.58 12.50
C ALA A 6 3.25 0.52 11.74
N GLN A 7 4.58 0.54 11.89
CA GLN A 7 5.46 -0.49 11.36
C GLN A 7 5.30 -1.83 12.12
N GLU A 8 5.16 -1.79 13.44
CA GLU A 8 4.80 -2.96 14.27
C GLU A 8 3.46 -3.56 13.85
N ALA A 9 2.41 -2.73 13.72
CA ALA A 9 1.09 -3.17 13.27
C ALA A 9 1.10 -3.79 11.85
N LEU A 10 2.05 -3.39 10.98
CA LEU A 10 2.22 -4.03 9.68
C LEU A 10 2.91 -5.40 9.81
N GLN A 11 3.93 -5.52 10.66
CA GLN A 11 4.64 -6.79 10.91
C GLN A 11 3.74 -7.85 11.56
N GLU A 12 2.77 -7.43 12.38
CA GLU A 12 1.76 -8.31 12.98
C GLU A 12 0.76 -8.89 11.95
N ARG A 13 0.60 -8.23 10.80
CA ARG A 13 -0.38 -8.62 9.77
C ARG A 13 0.26 -9.18 8.50
N TYR A 14 1.53 -8.85 8.25
CA TYR A 14 2.24 -9.20 7.03
C TYR A 14 3.65 -9.68 7.33
N ARG A 15 3.99 -10.83 6.74
CA ARG A 15 5.37 -11.33 6.69
C ARG A 15 6.07 -10.74 5.47
N PRO A 16 7.12 -9.92 5.64
CA PRO A 16 7.88 -9.39 4.52
C PRO A 16 8.58 -10.50 3.72
N GLY A 17 8.72 -10.29 2.42
CA GLY A 17 9.42 -11.15 1.48
C GLY A 17 10.49 -10.39 0.71
N SER A 18 10.84 -10.90 -0.47
CA SER A 18 11.86 -10.33 -1.34
C SER A 18 11.45 -8.99 -1.96
N LEU A 19 12.45 -8.19 -2.34
CA LEU A 19 12.24 -7.04 -3.21
C LEU A 19 11.74 -7.53 -4.59
N LEU A 20 10.63 -6.96 -5.06
CA LEU A 20 10.07 -7.24 -6.40
C LEU A 20 10.51 -6.19 -7.42
N GLY A 21 10.67 -4.93 -6.99
CA GLY A 21 11.10 -3.87 -7.89
C GLY A 21 11.31 -2.53 -7.20
N ARG A 22 12.12 -1.68 -7.81
CA ARG A 22 12.39 -0.31 -7.36
C ARG A 22 12.50 0.62 -8.56
N GLY A 23 11.82 1.77 -8.51
CA GLY A 23 11.82 2.73 -9.60
C GLY A 23 11.18 4.06 -9.25
N GLY A 24 10.75 4.81 -10.27
CA GLY A 24 10.09 6.11 -10.10
C GLY A 24 8.81 6.04 -9.26
N PHE A 25 8.17 4.88 -9.24
CA PHE A 25 6.94 4.62 -8.49
C PHE A 25 7.17 4.23 -7.03
N GLY A 26 8.42 4.18 -6.56
CA GLY A 26 8.75 3.73 -5.20
C GLY A 26 9.40 2.34 -5.19
N THR A 27 9.25 1.64 -4.06
CA THR A 27 9.84 0.32 -3.82
C THR A 27 8.74 -0.68 -3.53
N VAL A 28 8.76 -1.84 -4.18
CA VAL A 28 7.74 -2.88 -4.04
C VAL A 28 8.36 -4.15 -3.48
N PHE A 29 7.82 -4.67 -2.40
CA PHE A 29 8.23 -5.91 -1.75
C PHE A 29 7.13 -6.96 -1.89
N ALA A 30 7.52 -8.22 -2.03
CA ALA A 30 6.61 -9.32 -1.77
C ALA A 30 6.31 -9.36 -0.27
N ALA A 31 5.11 -9.81 0.09
CA ALA A 31 4.79 -10.20 1.45
C ALA A 31 3.72 -11.30 1.45
N THR A 32 3.50 -11.89 2.62
CA THR A 32 2.43 -12.85 2.87
C THR A 32 1.53 -12.30 3.97
N ARG A 33 0.24 -12.17 3.69
CA ARG A 33 -0.76 -11.81 4.70
C ARG A 33 -0.91 -12.96 5.69
N LEU A 34 -0.78 -12.67 6.98
CA LEU A 34 -0.73 -13.69 8.03
C LEU A 34 -2.09 -14.30 8.35
N SER A 35 -3.19 -13.57 8.10
CA SER A 35 -4.55 -14.04 8.43
C SER A 35 -4.99 -15.26 7.61
N ASP A 36 -4.52 -15.39 6.37
CA ASP A 36 -4.97 -16.40 5.42
C ASP A 36 -3.84 -16.98 4.54
N GLY A 37 -2.60 -16.53 4.73
CA GLY A 37 -1.45 -16.97 3.94
C GLY A 37 -1.40 -16.38 2.53
N ALA A 38 -2.28 -15.43 2.18
CA ALA A 38 -2.38 -14.93 0.82
C ALA A 38 -1.11 -14.15 0.41
N PRO A 39 -0.60 -14.34 -0.82
CA PRO A 39 0.45 -13.52 -1.38
C PRO A 39 -0.03 -12.08 -1.60
N VAL A 40 0.76 -11.11 -1.16
CA VAL A 40 0.51 -9.68 -1.38
C VAL A 40 1.78 -8.97 -1.86
N ALA A 41 1.62 -7.76 -2.35
CA ALA A 41 2.71 -6.83 -2.65
C ALA A 41 2.58 -5.59 -1.78
N ILE A 42 3.66 -5.17 -1.13
CA ILE A 42 3.71 -3.95 -0.32
C ILE A 42 4.52 -2.92 -1.09
N LYS A 43 3.86 -1.86 -1.55
CA LYS A 43 4.48 -0.74 -2.23
C LYS A 43 4.70 0.41 -1.25
N SER A 44 5.96 0.82 -1.08
CA SER A 44 6.37 1.97 -0.28
C SER A 44 6.75 3.14 -1.19
N VAL A 45 6.15 4.30 -0.92
CA VAL A 45 6.40 5.56 -1.62
C VAL A 45 6.81 6.63 -0.61
N PRO A 46 8.03 7.19 -0.72
CA PRO A 46 8.44 8.30 0.14
C PRO A 46 7.46 9.47 0.03
N ARG A 47 7.02 9.99 1.18
CA ARG A 47 5.98 11.04 1.24
C ARG A 47 6.38 12.28 0.46
N ASN A 48 7.66 12.65 0.48
CA ASN A 48 8.21 13.77 -0.28
C ASN A 48 8.19 13.57 -1.81
N ARG A 49 7.94 12.36 -2.30
CA ARG A 49 7.77 12.06 -3.73
C ARG A 49 6.32 12.08 -4.18
N VAL A 50 5.36 12.19 -3.26
CA VAL A 50 3.94 12.28 -3.59
C VAL A 50 3.60 13.71 -4.01
N ARG A 51 3.42 13.91 -5.32
CA ARG A 51 3.14 15.22 -5.91
C ARG A 51 1.65 15.54 -6.03
N HIS A 52 0.81 14.51 -6.11
CA HIS A 52 -0.61 14.66 -6.39
C HIS A 52 -1.41 13.98 -5.29
N TRP A 53 -2.28 14.75 -4.67
CA TRP A 53 -3.20 14.34 -3.62
C TRP A 53 -4.63 14.54 -4.10
N GLY A 54 -5.55 13.74 -3.56
CA GLY A 54 -6.98 13.86 -3.74
C GLY A 54 -7.70 13.36 -2.50
N GLU A 55 -9.01 13.16 -2.61
CA GLU A 55 -9.85 12.73 -1.50
C GLU A 55 -10.54 11.40 -1.81
N LEU A 56 -10.56 10.52 -0.82
CA LEU A 56 -11.40 9.33 -0.78
C LEU A 56 -12.87 9.70 -0.50
N PRO A 57 -13.85 8.80 -0.74
CA PRO A 57 -15.27 9.10 -0.53
C PRO A 57 -15.65 9.50 0.90
N ASP A 58 -14.85 9.10 1.88
CA ASP A 58 -15.01 9.45 3.30
C ASP A 58 -14.38 10.81 3.66
N GLY A 59 -13.82 11.54 2.69
CA GLY A 59 -13.12 12.81 2.88
C GLY A 59 -11.65 12.66 3.30
N THR A 60 -11.13 11.44 3.41
CA THR A 60 -9.71 11.21 3.76
C THR A 60 -8.81 11.65 2.61
N SER A 61 -7.86 12.57 2.89
CA SER A 61 -6.83 12.96 1.93
C SER A 61 -5.84 11.82 1.70
N ALA A 62 -5.60 11.48 0.44
CA ALA A 62 -4.71 10.40 0.05
C ALA A 62 -3.98 10.73 -1.27
N PRO A 63 -2.84 10.09 -1.55
CA PRO A 63 -2.22 10.14 -2.87
C PRO A 63 -3.21 9.81 -3.97
N LEU A 64 -3.10 10.52 -5.10
CA LEU A 64 -3.99 10.31 -6.23
C LEU A 64 -3.99 8.87 -6.73
N GLU A 65 -2.85 8.17 -6.62
CA GLU A 65 -2.75 6.74 -6.94
C GLU A 65 -3.69 5.88 -6.08
N ILE A 66 -3.76 6.15 -4.78
CA ILE A 66 -4.65 5.45 -3.83
C ILE A 66 -6.11 5.77 -4.15
N VAL A 67 -6.42 7.05 -4.41
CA VAL A 67 -7.77 7.48 -4.79
C VAL A 67 -8.23 6.80 -6.08
N MET A 68 -7.34 6.71 -7.08
CA MET A 68 -7.64 6.02 -8.33
C MET A 68 -7.84 4.52 -8.11
N LEU A 69 -6.91 3.86 -7.40
CA LEU A 69 -7.01 2.43 -7.10
C LEU A 69 -8.29 2.11 -6.33
N ALA A 70 -8.67 2.90 -5.33
CA ALA A 70 -9.91 2.70 -4.57
C ALA A 70 -11.17 2.77 -5.45
N LYS A 71 -11.17 3.61 -6.51
CA LYS A 71 -12.29 3.71 -7.45
C LYS A 71 -12.42 2.50 -8.37
N VAL A 72 -11.31 1.82 -8.67
CA VAL A 72 -11.29 0.67 -9.61
C VAL A 72 -11.13 -0.68 -8.92
N SER A 73 -10.78 -0.70 -7.63
CA SER A 73 -10.67 -1.91 -6.79
C SER A 73 -12.04 -2.40 -6.33
N THR A 74 -12.94 -2.64 -7.28
CA THR A 74 -14.28 -3.18 -7.03
C THR A 74 -14.44 -4.59 -7.63
N GLY A 75 -13.34 -5.35 -7.66
CA GLY A 75 -13.32 -6.73 -8.17
C GLY A 75 -13.23 -6.82 -9.70
N PHE A 76 -12.80 -5.76 -10.39
CA PHE A 76 -12.61 -5.78 -11.84
C PHE A 76 -11.45 -6.72 -12.24
N PRO A 77 -11.70 -7.73 -13.09
CA PRO A 77 -10.65 -8.62 -13.57
C PRO A 77 -9.56 -7.84 -14.31
N GLY A 78 -8.29 -8.08 -13.97
CA GLY A 78 -7.14 -7.46 -14.62
C GLY A 78 -6.66 -6.14 -13.99
N VAL A 79 -7.33 -5.65 -12.94
CA VAL A 79 -6.85 -4.52 -12.12
C VAL A 79 -6.36 -5.05 -10.79
N VAL A 80 -5.15 -4.65 -10.37
CA VAL A 80 -4.63 -5.00 -9.05
C VAL A 80 -5.51 -4.39 -7.95
N GLN A 81 -6.03 -5.22 -7.05
CA GLN A 81 -6.84 -4.77 -5.93
C GLN A 81 -5.99 -4.12 -4.83
N LEU A 82 -6.38 -2.91 -4.40
CA LEU A 82 -5.89 -2.29 -3.19
C LEU A 82 -6.59 -2.92 -1.97
N LEU A 83 -5.83 -3.60 -1.12
CA LEU A 83 -6.34 -4.28 0.07
C LEU A 83 -6.39 -3.34 1.28
N GLU A 84 -5.32 -2.57 1.47
CA GLU A 84 -5.24 -1.52 2.48
C GLU A 84 -4.12 -0.54 2.16
N TRP A 85 -4.10 0.59 2.85
CA TRP A 85 -3.00 1.54 2.80
C TRP A 85 -2.77 2.21 4.15
N LEU A 86 -1.56 2.71 4.35
CA LEU A 86 -1.13 3.34 5.59
C LEU A 86 -0.29 4.58 5.27
N GLU A 87 -0.59 5.68 5.94
CA GLU A 87 0.30 6.86 5.95
C GLU A 87 1.24 6.77 7.15
N LEU A 88 2.54 6.62 6.87
CA LEU A 88 3.61 6.80 7.83
C LEU A 88 4.17 8.23 7.71
N PRO A 89 4.80 8.76 8.77
CA PRO A 89 5.42 10.09 8.72
C PRO A 89 6.35 10.34 7.52
N ASN A 90 7.14 9.34 7.11
CA ASN A 90 8.08 9.46 5.97
C ASN A 90 7.65 8.73 4.70
N ASP A 91 6.74 7.76 4.78
CA ASP A 91 6.37 6.88 3.65
C ASP A 91 4.87 6.65 3.59
N ILE A 92 4.36 6.38 2.40
CA ILE A 92 3.02 5.86 2.20
C ILE A 92 3.14 4.42 1.74
N LEU A 93 2.46 3.53 2.45
CA LEU A 93 2.43 2.11 2.16
C LEU A 93 1.10 1.74 1.51
N MET A 94 1.15 0.97 0.45
CA MET A 94 -0.01 0.35 -0.19
C MET A 94 0.18 -1.17 -0.15
N VAL A 95 -0.83 -1.88 0.37
CA VAL A 95 -0.89 -3.34 0.30
C VAL A 95 -1.80 -3.71 -0.86
N LEU A 96 -1.24 -4.41 -1.82
CA LEU A 96 -1.87 -4.77 -3.08
C LEU A 96 -1.99 -6.30 -3.16
N GLU A 97 -3.02 -6.79 -3.84
CA GLU A 97 -3.05 -8.21 -4.21
C GLU A 97 -1.82 -8.56 -5.06
N ARG A 98 -1.37 -9.82 -4.95
CA ARG A 98 -0.29 -10.33 -5.77
C ARG A 98 -0.71 -11.66 -6.40
N PRO A 99 -0.91 -11.69 -7.73
CA PRO A 99 -1.16 -12.91 -8.48
C PRO A 99 -0.03 -13.94 -8.35
#